data_AF-A0A6P7H583-F1
#
_entry.id   AF-A0A6P7H583-F1
#
_cell.length_a   1.000
_cell.length_b   1.000
_cell.length_c   1.000
_cell.angle_alpha   90.00
_cell.angle_beta   90.00
_cell.angle_gamma   90.00
#
_symmetry.space_group_name_H-M   'P 1'
#
loop_
_entity.id
_entity.type
_entity.pdbx_description
1 polymer ?
#
loop_
_entity_poly.entity_id
_entity_poly.type
_entity_poly.pdbx_seq_one_letter_code
_entity_poly.pdbx_strand_id
1 'polypeptide(L)'
;MPLVARRVSRNVVRATPISPPVISSFANEPCGQRYAPLGASVPTLPALEPPASPKHFPFPNTPVDNEVFFESLMCFFAMASTGLQFLHLYRSVWWLPHSYTNQTMNFYLIDPYLVAFIVITLCRRLIYIIMRVVVKKVMITTLPEQEFLHTFRFFLFTKVFMMLGFCLVLVMQNHKLEKILYLCYPFLIYFVFFGRNVHPFFEIVKWSSANPPLHACSSSALEIRKEVENLVANFNARMKDILFTAICNAYYAGFIPCCFAQNIRQMNGTHNKNC
;
A
#
# COMPACT_ATOMS: atom_id res chain seq x y z
N MET A 1 27.97 -36.57 -19.21
CA MET A 1 27.16 -37.17 -18.14
C MET A 1 26.54 -36.06 -17.30
N PRO A 2 25.25 -35.72 -17.48
CA PRO A 2 24.58 -34.73 -16.66
C PRO A 2 23.74 -35.40 -15.56
N LEU A 3 23.90 -34.94 -14.32
CA LEU A 3 23.08 -35.37 -13.18
C LEU A 3 21.77 -34.59 -13.12
N VAL A 4 20.69 -35.36 -13.06
CA VAL A 4 19.30 -34.99 -13.27
C VAL A 4 18.68 -34.33 -12.02
N ALA A 5 17.88 -33.29 -12.26
CA ALA A 5 17.09 -32.59 -11.26
C ALA A 5 16.02 -33.50 -10.61
N ARG A 6 16.01 -33.55 -9.27
CA ARG A 6 15.04 -34.29 -8.46
C ARG A 6 13.68 -33.57 -8.47
N ARG A 7 12.75 -34.06 -9.29
CA ARG A 7 11.34 -33.64 -9.34
C ARG A 7 10.56 -34.37 -8.23
N VAL A 8 9.99 -33.64 -7.27
CA VAL A 8 9.16 -34.20 -6.19
C VAL A 8 7.77 -34.51 -6.74
N SER A 9 7.36 -35.79 -6.66
CA SER A 9 6.04 -36.27 -7.08
C SER A 9 5.01 -35.98 -5.99
N ARG A 10 3.91 -35.28 -6.32
CA ARG A 10 2.73 -35.16 -5.45
C ARG A 10 1.81 -36.34 -5.73
N ASN A 11 1.71 -37.25 -4.77
CA ASN A 11 0.81 -38.39 -4.82
C ASN A 11 -0.65 -37.93 -4.87
N VAL A 12 -1.37 -38.47 -5.86
CA VAL A 12 -2.82 -38.44 -6.01
C VAL A 12 -3.41 -39.39 -4.98
N VAL A 13 -4.04 -38.86 -3.93
CA VAL A 13 -4.83 -39.66 -2.98
C VAL A 13 -6.25 -39.80 -3.54
N ARG A 14 -6.55 -41.02 -3.99
CA ARG A 14 -7.86 -41.49 -4.43
C ARG A 14 -8.76 -41.64 -3.21
N ALA A 15 -9.81 -40.81 -3.09
CA ALA A 15 -10.81 -40.95 -2.04
C ALA A 15 -11.89 -41.97 -2.46
N THR A 16 -12.02 -43.05 -1.69
CA THR A 16 -13.17 -43.97 -1.68
C THR A 16 -14.22 -43.47 -0.68
N PRO A 17 -15.52 -43.72 -0.89
CA PRO A 17 -16.59 -43.15 -0.06
C PRO A 17 -16.81 -44.00 1.21
N ILE A 18 -16.72 -43.37 2.37
CA ILE A 18 -17.15 -43.94 3.66
C ILE A 18 -18.24 -43.01 4.21
N SER A 19 -19.44 -43.58 4.38
CA SER A 19 -20.60 -42.98 5.05
C SER A 19 -20.32 -42.64 6.51
N PRO A 20 -20.81 -41.52 7.06
CA PRO A 20 -20.88 -41.32 8.50
C PRO A 20 -22.30 -41.59 9.06
N PRO A 21 -22.41 -41.93 10.36
CA PRO A 21 -23.61 -42.50 10.97
C PRO A 21 -24.61 -41.44 11.45
N VAL A 22 -25.87 -41.88 11.49
CA VAL A 22 -27.02 -41.18 12.08
C VAL A 22 -26.84 -41.09 13.60
N ILE A 23 -26.95 -39.87 14.15
CA ILE A 23 -27.29 -39.65 15.56
C ILE A 23 -28.48 -38.70 15.60
N SER A 24 -29.64 -39.25 15.93
CA SER A 24 -30.86 -38.54 16.28
C SER A 24 -30.85 -38.16 17.76
N SER A 25 -31.38 -36.98 18.08
CA SER A 25 -32.20 -36.65 19.25
C SER A 25 -31.81 -35.31 19.86
N PHE A 26 -32.57 -34.26 19.53
CA PHE A 26 -33.18 -33.40 20.54
C PHE A 26 -34.56 -32.98 20.04
N ALA A 27 -35.54 -33.13 20.94
CA ALA A 27 -36.96 -33.12 20.71
C ALA A 27 -37.61 -31.76 21.03
N ASN A 28 -38.81 -31.56 20.44
CA ASN A 28 -39.96 -30.73 20.86
C ASN A 28 -39.77 -29.20 20.94
N GLU A 29 -40.67 -28.29 20.53
CA GLU A 29 -41.98 -28.19 19.82
C GLU A 29 -42.31 -26.65 19.89
N PRO A 30 -43.49 -26.11 19.54
CA PRO A 30 -44.04 -25.83 18.22
C PRO A 30 -44.40 -24.33 18.02
N CYS A 31 -44.52 -23.85 16.77
CA CYS A 31 -45.43 -22.73 16.47
C CYS A 31 -45.81 -22.70 14.98
N GLY A 32 -47.11 -22.81 14.70
CA GLY A 32 -47.68 -22.37 13.43
C GLY A 32 -48.15 -23.45 12.46
N GLN A 33 -49.03 -24.35 12.91
CA GLN A 33 -49.99 -25.00 12.01
C GLN A 33 -50.84 -23.91 11.34
N ARG A 34 -50.70 -23.75 10.02
CA ARG A 34 -51.61 -22.92 9.22
C ARG A 34 -51.81 -23.41 7.79
N TYR A 35 -51.86 -24.71 7.53
CA TYR A 35 -52.43 -25.19 6.26
C TYR A 35 -53.23 -26.48 6.47
N ALA A 36 -54.50 -26.43 6.07
CA ALA A 36 -55.45 -27.54 6.08
C ALA A 36 -54.96 -28.69 5.16
N PRO A 37 -55.36 -29.94 5.40
CA PRO A 37 -55.02 -31.04 4.51
C PRO A 37 -55.89 -30.91 3.26
N LEU A 38 -55.36 -30.34 2.17
CA LEU A 38 -56.00 -30.50 0.87
C LEU A 38 -55.83 -31.95 0.43
N GLY A 39 -56.97 -32.57 0.08
CA GLY A 39 -57.10 -33.97 -0.29
C GLY A 39 -56.14 -34.42 -1.39
N ALA A 40 -55.86 -35.72 -1.36
CA ALA A 40 -54.92 -36.48 -2.18
C ALA A 40 -55.14 -36.37 -3.72
N SER A 41 -54.86 -35.21 -4.31
CA SER A 41 -54.92 -35.01 -5.77
C SER A 41 -54.00 -33.92 -6.32
N VAL A 42 -53.02 -33.42 -5.55
CA VAL A 42 -52.00 -32.53 -6.11
C VAL A 42 -50.94 -33.40 -6.80
N PRO A 43 -50.67 -33.22 -8.10
CA PRO A 43 -49.56 -33.88 -8.76
C PRO A 43 -48.28 -33.53 -8.01
N THR A 44 -47.56 -34.53 -7.51
CA THR A 44 -46.25 -34.35 -6.91
C THR A 44 -45.38 -33.67 -7.96
N LEU A 45 -45.14 -32.36 -7.81
CA LEU A 45 -44.24 -31.63 -8.68
C LEU A 45 -42.91 -32.40 -8.70
N PRO A 46 -42.32 -32.68 -9.88
CA PRO A 46 -41.01 -33.32 -9.93
C PRO A 46 -40.08 -32.50 -9.05
N ALA A 47 -39.35 -33.18 -8.16
CA ALA A 47 -38.42 -32.52 -7.25
C ALA A 47 -37.58 -31.53 -8.07
N LEU A 48 -37.77 -30.23 -7.83
CA LEU A 48 -37.01 -29.20 -8.54
C LEU A 48 -35.54 -29.54 -8.31
N GLU A 49 -34.87 -29.92 -9.39
CA GLU A 49 -33.44 -30.16 -9.38
C GLU A 49 -32.78 -28.91 -8.79
N PRO A 50 -31.95 -29.04 -7.73
CA PRO A 50 -31.33 -27.87 -7.13
C PRO A 50 -30.55 -27.14 -8.24
N PRO A 51 -30.69 -25.80 -8.34
CA PRO A 51 -30.06 -25.06 -9.42
C PRO A 51 -28.57 -25.39 -9.46
N ALA A 52 -28.09 -25.78 -10.65
CA ALA A 52 -26.70 -26.17 -10.86
C ALA A 52 -25.78 -25.10 -10.25
N SER A 53 -24.76 -25.56 -9.51
CA SER A 53 -23.82 -24.65 -8.88
C SER A 53 -23.18 -23.75 -9.95
N PRO A 54 -23.13 -22.42 -9.74
CA PRO A 54 -22.54 -21.51 -10.70
C PRO A 54 -21.10 -21.92 -11.05
N LYS A 55 -20.78 -21.99 -12.34
CA LYS A 55 -19.45 -22.37 -12.83
C LYS A 55 -18.44 -21.29 -12.42
N HIS A 56 -17.41 -21.69 -11.67
CA HIS A 56 -16.39 -20.76 -11.18
C HIS A 56 -15.45 -20.30 -12.28
N PHE A 57 -15.28 -18.97 -12.37
CA PHE A 57 -14.08 -18.41 -12.97
C PHE A 57 -12.99 -18.37 -11.88
N PRO A 58 -11.85 -19.08 -12.05
CA PRO A 58 -10.75 -18.96 -11.10
C PRO A 58 -10.26 -17.52 -11.11
N PHE A 59 -10.00 -16.94 -9.93
CA PHE A 59 -9.35 -15.64 -9.88
C PHE A 59 -8.04 -15.70 -10.68
N PRO A 60 -7.75 -14.67 -11.50
CA PRO A 60 -6.52 -14.65 -12.26
C PRO A 60 -5.34 -14.72 -11.30
N ASN A 61 -4.38 -15.61 -11.59
CA ASN A 61 -3.14 -15.71 -10.84
C ASN A 61 -2.32 -14.44 -11.09
N THR A 62 -2.55 -13.40 -10.29
CA THR A 62 -1.68 -12.23 -10.28
C THR A 62 -0.30 -12.68 -9.83
N PRO A 63 0.78 -12.34 -10.56
CA PRO A 63 2.13 -12.69 -10.14
C PRO A 63 2.36 -12.13 -8.73
N VAL A 64 2.74 -13.02 -7.82
CA VAL A 64 3.10 -12.63 -6.44
C VAL A 64 4.52 -12.07 -6.50
N ASP A 65 4.66 -10.85 -6.99
CA ASP A 65 5.94 -10.16 -6.93
C ASP A 65 6.35 -9.99 -5.47
N ASN A 66 7.64 -10.14 -5.19
CA ASN A 66 8.18 -9.92 -3.86
C ASN A 66 7.88 -8.48 -3.43
N GLU A 67 7.08 -8.30 -2.37
CA GLU A 67 6.64 -6.98 -1.87
C GLU A 67 7.83 -6.03 -1.64
N VAL A 68 8.96 -6.56 -1.14
CA VAL A 68 10.20 -5.79 -0.94
C VAL A 68 10.81 -5.32 -2.27
N PHE A 69 10.78 -6.17 -3.30
CA PHE A 69 11.32 -5.83 -4.61
C PHE A 69 10.49 -4.72 -5.25
N PHE A 70 9.16 -4.83 -5.21
CA PHE A 70 8.26 -3.81 -5.72
C PHE A 70 8.50 -2.45 -5.05
N GLU A 71 8.54 -2.41 -3.71
CA GLU A 71 8.78 -1.16 -2.98
C GLU A 71 10.19 -0.60 -3.21
N SER A 72 11.19 -1.47 -3.36
CA SER A 72 12.55 -1.07 -3.70
C SER A 72 12.62 -0.39 -5.08
N LEU A 73 11.96 -0.98 -6.09
CA LEU A 73 11.90 -0.42 -7.43
C LEU A 73 11.20 0.95 -7.43
N MET A 74 10.06 1.06 -6.74
CA MET A 74 9.31 2.31 -6.63
C MET A 74 10.11 3.39 -5.90
N CYS A 75 10.80 3.04 -4.82
CA CYS A 75 11.67 3.96 -4.08
C CYS A 75 12.86 4.41 -4.94
N PHE A 76 13.51 3.48 -5.65
CA PHE A 76 14.60 3.80 -6.57
C PHE A 76 14.14 4.75 -7.66
N PHE A 77 12.99 4.47 -8.28
CA PHE A 77 12.41 5.33 -9.31
C PHE A 77 12.12 6.74 -8.77
N ALA A 78 11.50 6.87 -7.59
CA ALA A 78 11.20 8.16 -6.98
C ALA A 78 12.49 8.94 -6.62
N MET A 79 13.50 8.26 -6.08
CA MET A 79 14.81 8.85 -5.76
C MET A 79 15.54 9.31 -7.02
N ALA A 80 15.55 8.49 -8.07
CA ALA A 80 16.16 8.83 -9.36
C ALA A 80 15.45 10.02 -10.00
N SER A 81 14.11 10.04 -10.01
CA SER A 81 13.31 11.17 -10.51
C SER A 81 13.62 12.45 -9.74
N THR A 82 13.70 12.37 -8.41
CA THR A 82 14.04 13.52 -7.56
C THR A 82 15.45 14.03 -7.84
N GLY A 83 16.43 13.12 -7.94
CA GLY A 83 17.82 13.46 -8.24
C GLY A 83 17.97 14.11 -9.62
N LEU A 84 17.27 13.60 -10.64
CA LEU A 84 17.21 14.20 -11.97
C LEU A 84 16.56 15.58 -11.95
N GLN A 85 15.51 15.77 -11.14
CA GLN A 85 14.87 17.08 -10.99
C GLN A 85 15.82 18.12 -10.37
N PHE A 86 16.57 17.73 -9.33
CA PHE A 86 17.60 18.59 -8.74
C PHE A 86 18.74 18.86 -9.73
N LEU A 87 19.14 17.86 -10.53
CA LEU A 87 20.15 18.03 -11.58
C LEU A 87 19.71 19.05 -12.61
N HIS A 88 18.49 18.91 -13.11
CA HIS A 88 17.93 19.83 -14.09
C HIS A 88 17.90 21.26 -13.55
N LEU A 89 17.57 21.43 -12.27
CA LEU A 89 17.39 22.75 -11.67
C LEU A 89 18.70 23.45 -11.30
N TYR A 90 19.70 22.71 -10.81
CA TYR A 90 20.96 23.26 -10.30
C TYR A 90 22.18 22.89 -11.14
N ARG A 91 21.94 22.53 -12.42
CA ARG A 91 22.99 22.18 -13.39
C ARG A 91 24.08 23.26 -13.43
N SER A 92 25.33 22.85 -13.28
CA SER A 92 26.50 23.70 -13.51
C SER A 92 27.17 23.39 -14.84
N VAL A 93 27.93 24.34 -15.37
CA VAL A 93 28.77 24.16 -16.57
C VAL A 93 30.17 23.68 -16.15
N TRP A 94 30.22 22.53 -15.48
CA TRP A 94 31.48 21.96 -14.96
C TRP A 94 32.36 21.33 -16.05
N TRP A 95 31.77 20.97 -17.20
CA TRP A 95 32.47 20.28 -18.30
C TRP A 95 33.21 21.24 -19.25
N LEU A 96 33.08 22.56 -19.07
CA LEU A 96 33.69 23.56 -19.95
C LEU A 96 35.13 23.87 -19.48
N PRO A 97 36.13 23.85 -20.39
CA PRO A 97 37.48 24.30 -20.05
C PRO A 97 37.45 25.77 -19.60
N HIS A 98 38.12 26.07 -18.48
CA HIS A 98 38.12 27.34 -17.74
C HIS A 98 36.90 27.62 -16.83
N SER A 99 36.08 26.63 -16.53
CA SER A 99 35.07 26.75 -15.47
C SER A 99 35.71 26.70 -14.08
N TYR A 100 35.44 27.70 -13.23
CA TYR A 100 35.90 27.74 -11.83
C TYR A 100 35.08 26.80 -10.91
N THR A 101 34.09 26.09 -11.44
CA THR A 101 33.23 25.18 -10.67
C THR A 101 33.60 23.71 -10.92
N ASN A 102 34.18 23.04 -9.91
CA ASN A 102 34.54 21.61 -9.95
C ASN A 102 33.39 20.65 -9.62
N GLN A 103 32.19 21.16 -9.32
CA GLN A 103 31.03 20.37 -8.89
C GLN A 103 29.97 20.32 -9.99
N THR A 104 29.36 19.14 -10.21
CA THR A 104 28.31 18.89 -11.21
C THR A 104 27.01 19.67 -10.97
N MET A 105 26.75 20.04 -9.71
CA MET A 105 25.64 20.90 -9.31
C MET A 105 26.10 21.95 -8.31
N ASN A 106 25.38 23.07 -8.29
CA ASN A 106 25.58 24.11 -7.28
C ASN A 106 24.92 23.74 -5.94
N PHE A 107 25.57 22.87 -5.17
CA PHE A 107 25.04 22.35 -3.90
C PHE A 107 24.73 23.42 -2.84
N TYR A 108 25.37 24.59 -2.90
CA TYR A 108 25.16 25.68 -1.94
C TYR A 108 23.78 26.34 -2.04
N LEU A 109 23.07 26.22 -3.18
CA LEU A 109 21.69 26.73 -3.29
C LEU A 109 20.65 25.74 -2.76
N ILE A 110 21.04 24.48 -2.56
CA ILE A 110 20.14 23.41 -2.17
C ILE A 110 20.07 23.37 -0.65
N ASP A 111 18.87 23.49 -0.11
CA ASP A 111 18.63 23.32 1.33
C ASP A 111 18.77 21.82 1.71
N PRO A 112 19.74 21.44 2.54
CA PRO A 112 19.95 20.04 2.91
C PRO A 112 18.79 19.47 3.74
N TYR A 113 18.10 20.30 4.52
CA TYR A 113 16.96 19.86 5.34
C TYR A 113 15.72 19.60 4.49
N LEU A 114 15.54 20.34 3.39
CA LEU A 114 14.52 20.05 2.38
C LEU A 114 14.78 18.71 1.69
N VAL A 115 16.02 18.46 1.26
CA VAL A 115 16.37 17.19 0.62
C VAL A 115 16.16 16.04 1.61
N ALA A 116 16.60 16.19 2.86
CA ALA A 116 16.35 15.20 3.90
C ALA A 116 14.85 14.93 4.09
N PHE A 117 14.02 15.97 4.12
CA PHE A 117 12.56 15.84 4.21
C PHE A 117 11.97 15.02 3.05
N ILE A 118 12.36 15.32 1.82
CA ILE A 118 11.91 14.60 0.62
C ILE A 118 12.36 13.13 0.69
N VAL A 119 13.63 12.88 0.97
CA VAL A 119 14.19 11.52 1.05
C VAL A 119 13.51 10.70 2.14
N ILE A 120 13.31 11.24 3.34
CA ILE A 120 12.58 10.55 4.42
C ILE A 120 11.15 10.21 3.96
N THR A 121 10.49 11.15 3.29
CA THR A 121 9.11 10.98 2.82
C THR A 121 9.00 9.87 1.75
N LEU A 122 9.95 9.80 0.81
CA LEU A 122 9.97 8.80 -0.25
C LEU A 122 10.39 7.41 0.26
N CYS A 123 11.39 7.35 1.15
CA CYS A 123 11.94 6.08 1.66
C CYS A 123 11.08 5.43 2.75
N ARG A 124 10.12 6.13 3.36
CA ARG A 124 9.35 5.67 4.53
C ARG A 124 8.77 4.26 4.38
N ARG A 125 8.25 3.94 3.18
CA ARG A 125 7.57 2.67 2.87
C ARG A 125 8.59 1.53 2.75
N LEU A 126 9.72 1.78 2.08
CA LEU A 126 10.83 0.84 1.97
C LEU A 126 11.46 0.53 3.33
N ILE A 127 11.67 1.55 4.18
CA ILE A 127 12.20 1.37 5.53
C ILE A 127 11.26 0.47 6.34
N TYR A 128 9.96 0.76 6.30
CA TYR A 128 8.98 -0.02 7.05
C TYR A 128 8.94 -1.49 6.63
N ILE A 129 8.94 -1.79 5.33
CA ILE A 129 8.87 -3.18 4.86
C ILE A 129 10.15 -3.96 5.18
N ILE A 130 11.33 -3.36 5.03
CA ILE A 130 12.60 -3.98 5.42
C ILE A 130 12.58 -4.29 6.91
N MET A 131 12.18 -3.32 7.74
CA MET A 131 12.09 -3.53 9.17
C MET A 131 11.09 -4.61 9.55
N ARG A 132 9.94 -4.69 8.87
CA ARG A 132 8.96 -5.77 9.07
C ARG A 132 9.57 -7.15 8.77
N VAL A 133 10.35 -7.27 7.69
CA VAL A 133 11.05 -8.52 7.34
C VAL A 133 12.12 -8.87 8.38
N VAL A 134 12.88 -7.88 8.86
CA VAL A 134 13.89 -8.08 9.91
C VAL A 134 13.23 -8.53 11.21
N VAL A 135 12.18 -7.84 11.66
CA VAL A 135 11.43 -8.20 12.87
C VAL A 135 10.90 -9.63 12.78
N LYS A 136 10.27 -10.02 11.65
CA LYS A 136 9.77 -11.39 11.45
C LYS A 136 10.88 -12.44 11.46
N LYS A 137 12.06 -12.14 10.93
CA LYS A 137 13.20 -13.07 10.94
C LYS A 137 13.83 -13.20 12.32
N VAL A 138 13.88 -12.11 13.09
CA VAL A 138 14.51 -12.08 14.41
C VAL A 138 13.59 -12.70 15.47
N MET A 139 12.28 -12.48 15.39
CA MET A 139 11.30 -12.91 16.41
C MET A 139 10.55 -14.20 16.04
N ILE A 140 11.28 -15.31 15.88
CA ILE A 140 10.67 -16.61 15.53
C ILE A 140 10.00 -17.32 16.73
N THR A 141 10.13 -16.86 17.99
CA THR A 141 9.86 -17.77 19.13
C THR A 141 9.05 -17.30 20.34
N THR A 142 8.62 -16.04 20.55
CA THR A 142 8.16 -15.67 21.91
C THR A 142 6.93 -14.78 22.11
N LEU A 143 6.27 -14.21 21.09
CA LEU A 143 5.12 -13.29 21.30
C LEU A 143 4.00 -13.42 20.26
N PRO A 144 2.74 -13.04 20.60
CA PRO A 144 1.67 -12.91 19.63
C PRO A 144 2.04 -11.86 18.57
N GLU A 145 2.26 -12.31 17.33
CA GLU A 145 2.85 -11.51 16.24
C GLU A 145 2.12 -10.18 15.97
N GLN A 146 0.81 -10.11 16.23
CA GLN A 146 -0.03 -8.97 15.82
C GLN A 146 0.16 -7.72 16.71
N GLU A 147 0.21 -7.90 18.03
CA GLU A 147 0.30 -6.77 18.99
C GLU A 147 1.66 -6.07 18.92
N PHE A 148 2.73 -6.85 18.76
CA PHE A 148 4.08 -6.31 18.61
C PHE A 148 4.24 -5.51 17.32
N LEU A 149 3.73 -6.02 16.19
CA LEU A 149 3.79 -5.33 14.90
C LEU A 149 2.99 -4.01 14.92
N HIS A 150 1.84 -3.98 15.61
CA HIS A 150 1.07 -2.75 15.77
C HIS A 150 1.87 -1.70 16.54
N THR A 151 2.46 -2.09 17.67
CA THR A 151 3.27 -1.22 18.52
C THR A 151 4.50 -0.70 17.77
N PHE A 152 5.21 -1.59 17.07
CA PHE A 152 6.36 -1.25 16.25
C PHE A 152 6.02 -0.25 15.14
N ARG A 153 4.89 -0.43 14.47
CA ARG A 153 4.40 0.50 13.44
C ARG A 153 4.13 1.89 14.02
N PHE A 154 3.47 1.97 15.16
CA PHE A 154 3.20 3.26 15.82
C PHE A 154 4.49 3.95 16.27
N PHE A 155 5.46 3.18 16.76
CA PHE A 155 6.79 3.69 17.10
C PHE A 155 7.50 4.27 15.86
N LEU A 156 7.54 3.54 14.75
CA LEU A 156 8.11 4.03 13.49
C LEU A 156 7.38 5.27 12.98
N PHE A 157 6.04 5.30 13.06
CA PHE A 157 5.25 6.48 12.72
C PHE A 157 5.70 7.72 13.49
N THR A 158 5.78 7.57 14.80
CA THR A 158 6.17 8.66 15.71
C THR A 158 7.58 9.13 15.39
N LYS A 159 8.52 8.22 15.15
CA LYS A 159 9.91 8.58 14.80
C LYS A 159 10.01 9.30 13.45
N VAL A 160 9.33 8.81 12.42
CA VAL A 160 9.31 9.45 11.10
C VAL A 160 8.68 10.85 11.20
N PHE A 161 7.55 10.98 11.91
CA PHE A 161 6.86 12.26 12.07
C PHE A 161 7.72 13.29 12.85
N MET A 162 8.41 12.85 13.90
CA MET A 162 9.34 13.72 14.65
C MET A 162 10.50 14.19 13.78
N MET A 163 11.10 13.30 12.97
CA MET A 163 12.17 13.67 12.04
C MET A 163 11.69 14.65 10.97
N LEU A 164 10.51 14.41 10.39
CA LEU A 164 9.91 15.33 9.42
C LEU A 164 9.57 16.68 10.06
N GLY A 165 9.06 16.70 11.29
CA GLY A 165 8.78 17.93 12.04
C GLY A 165 10.06 18.71 12.37
N PHE A 166 11.14 18.03 12.74
CA PHE A 166 12.44 18.66 12.95
C PHE A 166 12.98 19.29 11.67
N CYS A 167 12.97 18.55 10.55
CA CYS A 167 13.33 19.10 9.24
C CYS A 167 12.45 20.30 8.86
N LEU A 168 11.14 20.24 9.13
CA LEU A 168 10.21 21.33 8.85
C LEU A 168 10.57 22.59 9.64
N VAL A 169 10.87 22.47 10.94
CA VAL A 169 11.28 23.61 11.78
C VAL A 169 12.57 24.26 11.25
N LEU A 170 13.53 23.47 10.81
CA LEU A 170 14.78 24.00 10.24
C LEU A 170 14.54 24.68 8.88
N VAL A 171 13.66 24.14 8.05
CA VAL A 171 13.22 24.80 6.81
C VAL A 171 12.48 26.10 7.12
N MET A 172 11.70 26.16 8.20
CA MET A 172 10.98 27.38 8.62
C MET A 172 11.91 28.54 9.00
N GLN A 173 13.09 28.24 9.53
CA GLN A 173 14.07 29.27 9.87
C GLN A 173 14.69 29.91 8.62
N ASN A 174 14.75 29.17 7.51
CA ASN A 174 15.44 29.59 6.30
C ASN A 174 14.50 30.12 5.20
N HIS A 175 13.21 29.77 5.23
CA HIS A 175 12.24 30.09 4.17
C HIS A 175 10.97 30.75 4.70
N LYS A 176 10.32 31.53 3.83
CA LYS A 176 9.03 32.16 4.10
C LYS A 176 7.89 31.14 4.22
N LEU A 177 6.82 31.52 4.93
CA LEU A 177 5.68 30.67 5.27
C LEU A 177 4.97 30.02 4.06
N GLU A 178 4.95 30.65 2.89
CA GLU A 178 4.31 30.08 1.70
C GLU A 178 4.93 28.74 1.28
N LYS A 179 6.26 28.60 1.39
CA LYS A 179 6.97 27.39 0.99
C LYS A 179 6.71 26.23 1.94
N ILE A 180 6.51 26.53 3.22
CA ILE A 180 6.15 25.55 4.26
C ILE A 180 4.75 25.01 4.00
N LEU A 181 3.79 25.85 3.61
CA LEU A 181 2.44 25.41 3.29
C LEU A 181 2.43 24.41 2.13
N TYR A 182 3.26 24.63 1.11
CA TYR A 182 3.44 23.64 0.04
C TYR A 182 3.99 22.31 0.58
N LEU A 183 4.92 22.34 1.54
CA LEU A 183 5.48 21.12 2.12
C LEU A 183 4.47 20.37 2.99
N CYS A 184 3.57 21.08 3.69
CA CYS A 184 2.54 20.46 4.53
C CYS A 184 1.30 19.98 3.77
N TYR A 185 1.08 20.44 2.53
CA TYR A 185 -0.15 20.19 1.77
C TYR A 185 -0.52 18.69 1.63
N PRO A 186 0.40 17.77 1.26
CA PRO A 186 0.07 16.35 1.19
C PRO A 186 -0.30 15.70 2.55
N PHE A 187 0.18 16.25 3.67
CA PHE A 187 -0.21 15.78 5.01
C PHE A 187 -1.62 16.21 5.39
N LEU A 188 -2.05 17.41 4.95
CA LEU A 188 -3.44 17.84 5.13
C LEU A 188 -4.39 16.96 4.31
N ILE A 189 -4.03 16.67 3.05
CA ILE A 189 -4.78 15.72 2.22
C ILE A 189 -4.83 14.34 2.89
N TYR A 190 -3.71 13.85 3.42
CA TYR A 190 -3.67 12.58 4.14
C TYR A 190 -4.71 12.54 5.27
N PHE A 191 -4.75 13.59 6.09
CA PHE A 191 -5.67 13.68 7.21
C PHE A 191 -7.13 13.67 6.76
N VAL A 192 -7.47 14.32 5.64
CA VAL A 192 -8.83 14.32 5.09
C VAL A 192 -9.24 12.94 4.55
N PHE A 193 -8.37 12.25 3.83
CA PHE A 193 -8.70 10.97 3.18
C PHE A 193 -8.62 9.74 4.09
N PHE A 194 -7.72 9.76 5.08
CA PHE A 194 -7.41 8.62 5.94
C PHE A 194 -7.70 8.85 7.42
N GLY A 195 -7.88 10.10 7.84
CA GLY A 195 -8.11 10.46 9.24
C GLY A 195 -6.95 10.05 10.13
N ARG A 196 -7.27 9.27 11.17
CA ARG A 196 -6.30 8.76 12.17
C ARG A 196 -5.73 7.38 11.82
N ASN A 197 -6.04 6.83 10.65
CA ASN A 197 -5.50 5.53 10.26
C ASN A 197 -4.02 5.67 9.93
N VAL A 198 -3.15 4.96 10.64
CA VAL A 198 -1.69 4.94 10.38
C VAL A 198 -1.31 3.90 9.33
N HIS A 199 -2.20 2.92 9.09
CA HIS A 199 -1.97 1.83 8.15
C HIS A 199 -1.56 2.31 6.73
N PRO A 200 -2.30 3.25 6.09
CA PRO A 200 -2.02 3.68 4.71
C PRO A 200 -0.71 4.43 4.55
N PHE A 201 -0.13 4.94 5.64
CA PHE A 201 1.12 5.70 5.60
C PHE A 201 2.33 4.81 5.22
N PHE A 202 2.29 3.54 5.63
CA PHE A 202 3.40 2.60 5.50
C PHE A 202 3.11 1.44 4.55
N GLU A 203 1.87 0.93 4.54
CA GLU A 203 1.49 -0.25 3.79
C GLU A 203 0.39 0.09 2.78
N ILE A 204 0.47 -0.49 1.58
CA ILE A 204 -0.71 -0.61 0.72
C ILE A 204 -1.66 -1.62 1.41
N VAL A 205 -2.93 -1.27 1.56
CA VAL A 205 -3.97 -2.14 2.14
C VAL A 205 -3.86 -3.58 1.62
N LYS A 206 -3.44 -4.48 2.52
CA LYS A 206 -3.60 -5.92 2.36
C LYS A 206 -5.04 -6.29 2.62
N TRP A 207 -5.42 -7.51 2.22
CA TRP A 207 -6.75 -8.04 2.55
C TRP A 207 -7.06 -7.84 4.04
N SER A 208 -8.22 -7.23 4.33
CA SER A 208 -8.68 -6.94 5.70
C SER A 208 -8.90 -8.21 6.55
N SER A 209 -8.89 -9.38 5.91
CA SER A 209 -9.09 -10.68 6.50
C SER A 209 -7.82 -11.52 6.37
N ALA A 210 -7.51 -12.30 7.41
CA ALA A 210 -6.37 -13.23 7.46
C ALA A 210 -6.33 -14.21 6.27
N ASN A 211 -7.49 -14.45 5.65
CA ASN A 211 -7.63 -15.15 4.39
C ASN A 211 -8.12 -14.18 3.31
N PRO A 212 -7.54 -14.17 2.10
CA PRO A 212 -8.22 -13.60 0.95
C PRO A 212 -9.59 -14.29 0.83
N PRO A 213 -10.68 -13.60 0.44
CA PRO A 213 -11.95 -14.25 0.18
C PRO A 213 -11.69 -15.24 -0.94
N LEU A 214 -11.63 -16.51 -0.55
CA LEU A 214 -12.00 -17.56 -1.46
C LEU A 214 -13.45 -17.28 -1.79
N HIS A 215 -13.75 -17.14 -3.07
CA HIS A 215 -15.11 -17.04 -3.56
C HIS A 215 -15.82 -18.32 -3.13
N ALA A 216 -16.52 -18.26 -2.00
CA ALA A 216 -17.36 -19.34 -1.55
C ALA A 216 -18.59 -19.25 -2.45
N CYS A 217 -18.71 -20.13 -3.43
CA CYS A 217 -19.95 -20.28 -4.19
C CYS A 217 -21.06 -20.70 -3.23
N SER A 218 -21.70 -19.69 -2.66
CA SER A 218 -22.94 -19.83 -1.95
C SER A 218 -24.06 -19.71 -2.97
N SER A 219 -25.06 -20.56 -2.84
CA SER A 219 -26.34 -20.39 -3.53
C SER A 219 -27.22 -19.34 -2.84
N SER A 220 -26.80 -18.80 -1.70
CA SER A 220 -27.56 -17.79 -0.98
C SER A 220 -27.25 -16.38 -1.51
N ALA A 221 -28.29 -15.65 -1.91
CA ALA A 221 -28.17 -14.29 -2.40
C ALA A 221 -27.60 -13.31 -1.34
N LEU A 222 -27.82 -13.59 -0.05
CA LEU A 222 -27.32 -12.76 1.05
C LEU A 222 -25.80 -12.84 1.18
N GLU A 223 -25.22 -14.03 1.08
CA GLU A 223 -23.76 -14.21 1.19
C GLU A 223 -23.04 -13.62 -0.03
N ILE A 224 -23.62 -13.75 -1.22
CA ILE A 224 -23.10 -13.12 -2.44
C ILE A 224 -23.05 -11.59 -2.29
N ARG A 225 -24.12 -10.96 -1.78
CA ARG A 225 -24.14 -9.50 -1.57
C ARG A 225 -23.07 -9.06 -0.58
N LYS A 226 -22.93 -9.76 0.55
CA LYS A 226 -21.90 -9.47 1.56
C LYS A 226 -20.49 -9.64 1.00
N GLU A 227 -20.27 -10.66 0.18
CA GLU A 227 -18.99 -10.86 -0.49
C GLU A 227 -18.68 -9.69 -1.43
N VAL A 228 -19.61 -9.33 -2.32
CA VAL A 228 -19.44 -8.23 -3.26
C VAL A 228 -19.18 -6.91 -2.53
N GLU A 229 -19.91 -6.61 -1.45
CA GLU A 229 -19.67 -5.43 -0.62
C GLU A 229 -18.25 -5.41 -0.04
N ASN A 230 -17.75 -6.56 0.44
CA ASN A 230 -16.38 -6.67 0.94
C ASN A 230 -15.32 -6.51 -0.18
N LEU A 231 -15.56 -7.08 -1.36
CA LEU A 231 -14.68 -6.92 -2.52
C LEU A 231 -14.60 -5.45 -2.96
N VAL A 232 -15.74 -4.76 -3.03
CA VAL A 232 -15.82 -3.34 -3.41
C VAL A 232 -15.14 -2.47 -2.36
N ALA A 233 -15.37 -2.72 -1.07
CA ALA A 233 -14.71 -1.99 0.01
C ALA A 233 -13.18 -2.16 -0.04
N ASN A 234 -12.69 -3.38 -0.31
CA ASN A 234 -11.27 -3.67 -0.46
C ASN A 234 -10.65 -2.95 -1.66
N PHE A 235 -11.31 -3.01 -2.81
CA PHE A 235 -10.88 -2.33 -4.02
C PHE A 235 -10.78 -0.82 -3.80
N ASN A 236 -11.81 -0.21 -3.23
CA ASN A 236 -11.84 1.23 -2.95
C ASN A 236 -10.74 1.64 -1.97
N ALA A 237 -10.48 0.83 -0.93
CA ALA A 237 -9.40 1.09 0.00
C ALA A 237 -8.03 1.06 -0.68
N ARG A 238 -7.76 0.05 -1.51
CA ARG A 238 -6.50 -0.07 -2.24
C ARG A 238 -6.30 1.04 -3.27
N MET A 239 -7.35 1.36 -4.02
CA MET A 239 -7.31 2.46 -5.00
C MET A 239 -6.97 3.77 -4.33
N LYS A 240 -7.59 4.06 -3.18
CA LYS A 240 -7.31 5.27 -2.39
C LYS A 240 -5.85 5.34 -1.95
N ASP A 241 -5.29 4.25 -1.43
CA ASP A 241 -3.89 4.18 -0.98
C ASP A 241 -2.89 4.37 -2.13
N ILE A 242 -3.12 3.66 -3.25
CA ILE A 242 -2.24 3.69 -4.42
C ILE A 242 -2.24 5.09 -5.03
N LEU A 243 -3.42 5.69 -5.23
CA LEU A 243 -3.56 7.03 -5.78
C LEU A 243 -2.88 8.07 -4.89
N PHE A 244 -3.13 8.02 -3.58
CA PHE A 244 -2.50 8.95 -2.64
C PHE A 244 -0.98 8.83 -2.66
N THR A 245 -0.46 7.60 -2.64
CA THR A 245 0.98 7.34 -2.66
C THR A 245 1.62 7.83 -3.95
N ALA A 246 1.00 7.57 -5.11
CA ALA A 246 1.48 8.05 -6.39
C ALA A 246 1.52 9.59 -6.45
N ILE A 247 0.45 10.26 -6.00
CA ILE A 247 0.38 11.72 -5.94
C ILE A 247 1.45 12.27 -4.99
N CYS A 248 1.61 11.71 -3.80
CA CYS A 248 2.65 12.13 -2.87
C CYS A 248 4.04 12.01 -3.48
N ASN A 249 4.36 10.86 -4.08
CA ASN A 249 5.68 10.64 -4.68
C ASN A 249 5.93 11.62 -5.83
N ALA A 250 4.96 11.83 -6.72
CA ALA A 250 5.07 12.80 -7.81
C ALA A 250 5.23 14.24 -7.29
N TYR A 251 4.47 14.60 -6.25
CA TYR A 251 4.51 15.92 -5.64
C TYR A 251 5.88 16.23 -5.01
N TYR A 252 6.40 15.32 -4.20
CA TYR A 252 7.71 15.51 -3.54
C TYR A 252 8.90 15.32 -4.48
N ALA A 253 8.80 14.44 -5.48
CA ALA A 253 9.89 14.22 -6.43
C ALA A 253 9.98 15.29 -7.53
N GLY A 254 8.84 15.83 -7.98
CA GLY A 254 8.78 16.77 -9.11
C GLY A 254 8.48 18.21 -8.68
N PHE A 255 7.35 18.44 -8.01
CA PHE A 255 6.83 19.79 -7.75
C PHE A 255 7.61 20.54 -6.66
N ILE A 256 7.91 19.90 -5.55
CA ILE A 256 8.60 20.55 -4.43
C ILE A 256 9.98 21.11 -4.82
N PRO A 257 10.88 20.37 -5.50
CA PRO A 257 12.14 20.93 -5.96
C PRO A 257 11.97 22.21 -6.79
N CYS A 258 10.94 22.27 -7.64
CA CYS A 258 10.64 23.45 -8.46
C CYS A 258 10.19 24.65 -7.64
N CYS A 259 9.41 24.45 -6.57
CA CYS A 259 8.92 25.53 -5.72
C CYS A 259 10.02 26.15 -4.85
N PHE A 260 11.05 25.36 -4.54
CA PHE A 260 12.19 25.80 -3.75
C PHE A 260 13.37 26.29 -4.61
N ALA A 261 13.26 26.17 -5.93
CA ALA A 261 14.19 26.76 -6.87
C ALA A 261 14.42 28.25 -6.60
N GLN A 262 15.66 28.64 -6.42
CA GLN A 262 16.01 30.05 -6.42
C GLN A 262 15.97 30.57 -7.87
N ASN A 263 15.22 31.64 -8.11
CA ASN A 263 15.21 32.30 -9.41
C ASN A 263 16.58 32.92 -9.67
N ILE A 264 17.44 32.24 -10.43
CA ILE A 264 18.77 32.71 -10.86
C ILE A 264 18.70 34.11 -11.51
N ARG A 265 17.54 34.51 -12.05
CA ARG A 265 17.33 35.85 -12.63
C ARG A 265 17.40 37.02 -11.64
N GLN A 266 17.19 36.82 -10.33
CA GLN A 266 17.28 37.93 -9.37
C GLN A 266 18.72 38.33 -9.02
N MET A 267 19.72 37.45 -9.19
CA MET A 267 21.13 37.79 -8.94
C MET A 267 21.77 38.60 -10.09
N ASN A 268 21.24 38.48 -11.32
CA ASN A 268 21.71 39.31 -12.45
C ASN A 268 21.09 40.71 -12.47
N GLY A 269 20.00 40.94 -11.73
CA GLY A 269 19.32 42.25 -11.66
C GLY A 269 19.97 43.24 -10.68
N THR A 270 20.78 42.75 -9.74
CA THR A 270 21.53 43.60 -8.77
C THR A 270 22.90 44.01 -9.27
N HIS A 271 23.46 43.33 -10.28
CA HIS A 271 24.76 43.70 -10.85
C HIS A 271 24.66 44.79 -11.94
N ASN A 272 23.45 45.15 -12.37
CA ASN A 272 23.20 46.14 -13.43
C ASN A 272 22.63 47.48 -12.91
N LYS A 273 22.88 47.80 -11.63
CA LYS A 273 22.52 49.10 -11.03
C LYS A 273 23.72 49.95 -10.62
N ASN A 274 24.95 49.48 -10.86
CA ASN A 274 26.18 50.16 -10.49
C ASN A 274 27.12 50.39 -11.69
N CYS A 275 26.57 50.58 -12.89
CA CYS A 275 27.26 51.20 -14.01
C CYS A 275 26.42 52.37 -14.52
#